data_AF-A0A5U3R6E7-F1
#
_entry.id   AF-A0A5U3R6E7-F1
#
_cell.length_a   1.000
_cell.length_b   1.000
_cell.length_c   1.000
_cell.angle_alpha   90.00
_cell.angle_beta   90.00
_cell.angle_gamma   90.00
#
_symmetry.space_group_name_H-M   'P 1'
#
loop_
_entity.id
_entity.type
_entity.pdbx_description
1 polymer ?
#
loop_
_entity_poly.entity_id
_entity_poly.type
_entity_poly.pdbx_seq_one_letter_code
_entity_poly.pdbx_strand_id
1 'polypeptide(L)'
;MKLEASLKHFSPQGMHISDDVKGTSPDRITGTDVMAAIGTTSSRAPFGLSAFFGKAGISKTDAQLAVQALARHAMETAPKNVRKAAGCEFGWCMQVLAQFAFAEYSRSAATTVACHTCKGSGRITRTQTTRKVSYPWGKAPYWEQWTEVTEIVPTVCDACEGKGTISARCRCGGKGKVLDRKATSECGAPVFKACERCGGKGFSAVPSTAAYKAILKRVPDLHVRTWTRNWKPFLESLVEICYREESRADSAFQNATRFNDDGEKI
;
A
#
# COMPACT_ATOMS: atom_id res chain seq x y z
N MET A 1 22.06 -14.24 3.47
CA MET A 1 21.30 -13.70 2.32
C MET A 1 20.20 -12.74 2.83
N LYS A 2 19.90 -11.61 2.15
CA LYS A 2 18.77 -10.74 2.55
C LYS A 2 17.42 -11.38 2.23
N LEU A 3 16.40 -11.14 3.05
CA LEU A 3 15.05 -11.66 2.87
C LEU A 3 14.43 -11.23 1.53
N GLU A 4 14.71 -10.01 1.06
CA GLU A 4 14.25 -9.52 -0.26
C GLU A 4 14.70 -10.39 -1.43
N ALA A 5 15.87 -11.03 -1.33
CA ALA A 5 16.37 -11.90 -2.38
C ALA A 5 15.57 -13.21 -2.50
N SER A 6 14.85 -13.61 -1.44
CA SER A 6 13.99 -14.80 -1.45
C SER A 6 12.82 -14.67 -2.43
N LEU A 7 12.39 -13.44 -2.74
CA LEU A 7 11.28 -13.15 -3.67
C LEU A 7 11.51 -13.75 -5.07
N LYS A 8 12.77 -13.89 -5.49
CA LYS A 8 13.14 -14.49 -6.78
C LYS A 8 12.73 -15.97 -6.89
N HIS A 9 12.56 -16.67 -5.77
CA HIS A 9 12.19 -18.08 -5.73
C HIS A 9 10.68 -18.31 -5.85
N PHE A 10 9.86 -17.25 -5.77
CA PHE A 10 8.42 -17.32 -5.99
C PHE A 10 8.01 -17.09 -7.46
N SER A 11 8.97 -16.69 -8.31
CA SER A 11 8.75 -16.57 -9.75
C SER A 11 9.21 -17.85 -10.45
N PRO A 12 8.54 -18.29 -11.53
CA PRO A 12 8.98 -19.45 -12.30
C PRO A 12 10.41 -19.20 -12.82
N GLN A 13 11.33 -20.10 -12.47
CA GLN A 13 12.71 -20.02 -12.92
C GLN A 13 12.78 -20.58 -14.34
N GLY A 14 13.31 -19.79 -15.28
CA GLY A 14 13.59 -20.26 -16.63
C GLY A 14 14.61 -21.39 -16.61
N MET A 15 14.54 -22.27 -17.61
CA MET A 15 15.54 -23.31 -17.80
C MET A 15 16.89 -22.65 -18.12
N HIS A 16 17.85 -22.79 -17.20
CA HIS A 16 19.20 -22.29 -17.40
C HIS A 16 19.97 -23.26 -18.31
N ILE A 17 19.96 -22.99 -19.61
CA ILE A 17 20.75 -23.73 -20.61
C ILE A 17 22.11 -23.03 -20.70
N SER A 18 23.10 -23.54 -19.96
CA SER A 18 24.51 -23.17 -20.08
C SER A 18 25.34 -24.46 -20.02
N ASP A 19 26.49 -24.46 -20.69
CA ASP A 19 27.53 -25.48 -20.57
C ASP A 19 28.36 -25.32 -19.28
N ASP A 20 28.12 -24.23 -18.53
CA ASP A 20 28.68 -24.02 -17.20
C ASP A 20 28.30 -25.15 -16.23
N VAL A 21 29.31 -25.81 -15.68
CA VAL A 21 29.12 -26.76 -14.58
C VAL A 21 28.59 -25.98 -13.37
N LYS A 22 27.40 -26.35 -12.89
CA LYS A 22 26.84 -25.82 -11.63
C LYS A 22 27.89 -25.98 -10.53
N GLY A 23 28.37 -24.86 -9.98
CA GLY A 23 29.34 -24.88 -8.88
C GLY A 23 28.86 -25.81 -7.76
N THR A 24 29.72 -26.78 -7.41
CA THR A 24 29.54 -27.80 -6.37
C THR A 24 30.02 -27.33 -4.99
N SER A 25 30.33 -26.04 -4.85
CA SER A 25 30.74 -25.47 -3.56
C SER A 25 29.66 -25.76 -2.50
N PRO A 26 30.03 -26.33 -1.35
CA PRO A 26 29.10 -26.59 -0.25
C PRO A 26 28.50 -25.30 0.32
N ASP A 27 29.16 -24.16 0.09
CA ASP A 27 28.75 -22.83 0.57
C ASP A 27 27.71 -22.16 -0.36
N ARG A 28 27.23 -22.88 -1.38
CA ARG A 28 26.23 -22.35 -2.30
C ARG A 28 24.83 -22.53 -1.73
N ILE A 29 24.17 -21.41 -1.45
CA ILE A 29 22.74 -21.38 -1.10
C ILE A 29 21.90 -21.86 -2.29
N THR A 30 21.18 -22.96 -2.12
CA THR A 30 20.23 -23.51 -3.09
C THR A 30 18.81 -23.03 -2.84
N GLY A 31 17.90 -23.26 -3.80
CA GLY A 31 16.48 -22.96 -3.61
C GLY A 31 15.88 -23.70 -2.41
N THR A 32 16.35 -24.91 -2.12
CA THR A 32 15.92 -25.69 -0.95
C THR A 32 16.34 -25.03 0.35
N ASP A 33 17.57 -24.50 0.43
CA ASP A 33 18.07 -23.80 1.62
C ASP A 33 17.28 -22.51 1.86
N VAL A 34 16.89 -21.81 0.78
CA VAL A 34 16.02 -20.63 0.88
C VAL A 34 14.64 -21.03 1.42
N MET A 35 14.04 -22.11 0.95
CA MET A 35 12.75 -22.59 1.46
C MET A 35 12.85 -23.05 2.93
N ALA A 36 13.93 -23.74 3.30
CA ALA A 36 14.19 -24.12 4.68
C ALA A 36 14.33 -22.87 5.58
N ALA A 37 15.09 -21.87 5.15
CA ALA A 37 15.26 -20.61 5.86
C ALA A 37 13.95 -19.83 6.00
N ILE A 38 13.08 -19.84 4.98
CA ILE A 38 11.71 -19.28 5.07
C ILE A 38 10.92 -20.01 6.16
N GLY A 39 10.97 -21.35 6.17
CA GLY A 39 10.31 -22.17 7.20
C GLY A 39 10.81 -21.85 8.62
N THR A 40 12.12 -21.76 8.82
CA THR A 40 12.72 -21.36 10.10
C THR A 40 12.32 -19.94 10.50
N THR A 41 12.30 -19.01 9.54
CA THR A 41 11.88 -17.62 9.78
C THR A 41 10.40 -17.54 10.16
N SER A 42 9.54 -18.38 9.56
CA SER A 42 8.12 -18.45 9.89
C SER A 42 7.89 -18.89 11.34
N SER A 43 8.75 -19.75 11.89
CA SER A 43 8.68 -20.15 13.29
C SER A 43 9.17 -19.05 14.24
N ARG A 44 10.26 -18.36 13.89
CA ARG A 44 10.90 -17.35 14.75
C ARG A 44 10.24 -15.97 14.71
N ALA A 45 9.77 -15.55 13.53
CA ALA A 45 9.22 -14.22 13.28
C ALA A 45 7.99 -14.30 12.35
N PRO A 46 6.91 -15.00 12.77
CA PRO A 46 5.73 -15.23 11.92
C PRO A 46 5.08 -13.94 11.45
N PHE A 47 4.94 -12.95 12.33
CA PHE A 47 4.31 -11.68 11.98
C PHE A 47 5.12 -10.91 10.94
N GLY A 48 6.43 -10.74 11.17
CA GLY A 48 7.31 -10.05 10.23
C GLY A 48 7.37 -10.71 8.85
N LEU A 49 7.39 -12.04 8.80
CA LEU A 49 7.39 -12.79 7.55
C LEU A 49 6.07 -12.64 6.79
N SER A 50 4.93 -12.80 7.46
CA SER A 50 3.62 -12.58 6.82
C SER A 50 3.45 -11.12 6.38
N ALA A 51 3.97 -10.15 7.15
CA ALA A 51 3.93 -8.74 6.75
C ALA A 51 4.74 -8.49 5.48
N PHE A 52 5.94 -9.06 5.40
CA PHE A 52 6.82 -8.98 4.23
C PHE A 52 6.17 -9.61 2.98
N PHE A 53 5.64 -10.84 3.07
CA PHE A 53 4.98 -11.49 1.93
C PHE A 53 3.68 -10.79 1.52
N GLY A 54 2.93 -10.25 2.48
CA GLY A 54 1.75 -9.43 2.19
C GLY A 54 2.11 -8.13 1.47
N LYS A 55 3.20 -7.45 1.88
CA LYS A 55 3.73 -6.25 1.21
C LYS A 55 4.25 -6.54 -0.20
N ALA A 56 4.91 -7.68 -0.39
CA ALA A 56 5.40 -8.12 -1.70
C ALA A 56 4.28 -8.53 -2.66
N GLY A 57 3.06 -8.74 -2.15
CA GLY A 57 1.90 -9.16 -2.95
C GLY A 57 1.91 -10.63 -3.35
N ILE A 58 2.73 -11.47 -2.70
CA ILE A 58 2.82 -12.91 -2.96
C ILE A 58 1.54 -13.62 -2.49
N SER A 59 1.06 -13.24 -1.30
CA SER A 59 0.04 -14.00 -0.58
C SER A 59 -0.96 -13.07 0.11
N LYS A 60 -2.24 -13.19 -0.28
CA LYS A 60 -3.33 -12.44 0.35
C LYS A 60 -3.63 -12.94 1.76
N THR A 61 -3.42 -14.23 2.00
CA THR A 61 -3.60 -14.86 3.32
C THR A 61 -2.55 -14.34 4.29
N ASP A 62 -1.30 -14.19 3.87
CA ASP A 62 -0.25 -13.58 4.70
C ASP A 62 -0.53 -12.12 5.04
N ALA A 63 -1.04 -11.34 4.09
CA ALA A 63 -1.50 -9.97 4.37
C ALA A 63 -2.59 -9.96 5.46
N GLN A 64 -3.55 -10.90 5.41
CA GLN A 64 -4.59 -11.00 6.44
C GLN A 64 -4.03 -11.44 7.80
N LEU A 65 -3.12 -12.41 7.83
CA LEU A 65 -2.45 -12.85 9.05
C LEU A 65 -1.64 -11.72 9.69
N ALA A 66 -0.93 -10.93 8.87
CA ALA A 66 -0.18 -9.76 9.34
C ALA A 66 -1.10 -8.71 9.97
N VAL A 67 -2.24 -8.41 9.33
CA VAL A 67 -3.25 -7.49 9.89
C VAL A 67 -3.82 -8.02 11.21
N GLN A 68 -4.12 -9.30 11.30
CA GLN A 68 -4.64 -9.90 12.54
C GLN A 68 -3.62 -9.92 13.67
N ALA A 69 -2.35 -10.21 13.36
CA ALA A 69 -1.25 -10.14 14.33
C ALA A 69 -1.05 -8.71 14.82
N LEU A 70 -1.07 -7.73 13.91
CA LEU A 70 -0.98 -6.31 14.26
C LEU A 70 -2.18 -5.84 15.09
N ALA A 71 -3.39 -6.31 14.79
CA ALA A 71 -4.59 -5.99 15.57
C ALA A 71 -4.50 -6.54 16.99
N ARG A 72 -4.00 -7.77 17.18
CA ARG A 72 -3.72 -8.33 18.52
C ARG A 72 -2.69 -7.48 19.27
N HIS A 73 -1.59 -7.15 18.62
CA HIS A 73 -0.57 -6.26 19.20
C HIS A 73 -1.15 -4.89 19.57
N ALA A 74 -2.03 -4.32 18.73
CA ALA A 74 -2.71 -3.07 19.01
C ALA A 74 -3.63 -3.19 20.23
N MET A 75 -4.36 -4.29 20.39
CA MET A 75 -5.21 -4.53 21.58
C MET A 75 -4.41 -4.60 22.88
N GLU A 76 -3.20 -5.15 22.84
CA GLU A 76 -2.29 -5.26 23.99
C GLU A 76 -1.65 -3.92 24.35
N THR A 77 -1.18 -3.17 23.34
CA THR A 77 -0.38 -1.95 23.52
C THR A 77 -1.19 -0.65 23.53
N ALA A 78 -2.49 -0.70 23.23
CA ALA A 78 -3.30 0.51 23.11
C ALA A 78 -3.28 1.37 24.39
N PRO A 79 -3.03 2.69 24.26
CA PRO A 79 -3.00 3.59 25.40
C PRO A 79 -4.38 3.73 26.04
N LYS A 80 -4.40 4.02 27.36
CA LYS A 80 -5.65 4.14 28.14
C LYS A 80 -6.66 5.10 27.51
N ASN A 81 -6.21 6.19 26.90
CA ASN A 81 -7.07 7.18 26.26
C ASN A 81 -7.79 6.62 25.02
N VAL A 82 -7.10 5.80 24.21
CA VAL A 82 -7.69 5.13 23.05
C VAL A 82 -8.69 4.07 23.52
N ARG A 83 -8.32 3.28 24.53
CA ARG A 83 -9.19 2.25 25.10
C ARG A 83 -10.49 2.84 25.68
N LYS A 84 -10.40 3.91 26.47
CA LYS A 84 -11.56 4.61 27.04
C LYS A 84 -12.46 5.22 25.96
N ALA A 85 -11.86 5.87 24.96
CA ALA A 85 -12.62 6.51 23.89
C ALA A 85 -13.30 5.50 22.96
N ALA A 86 -12.74 4.31 22.77
CA ALA A 86 -13.30 3.28 21.90
C ALA A 86 -14.47 2.50 22.54
N GLY A 87 -14.50 2.40 23.88
CA GLY A 87 -15.58 1.73 24.61
C GLY A 87 -15.78 0.27 24.16
N CYS A 88 -17.02 -0.12 23.92
CA CYS A 88 -17.39 -1.46 23.43
C CYS A 88 -16.86 -1.77 22.02
N GLU A 89 -16.57 -0.76 21.21
CA GLU A 89 -16.07 -0.90 19.84
C GLU A 89 -14.55 -1.04 19.77
N PHE A 90 -13.87 -1.23 20.92
CA PHE A 90 -12.41 -1.29 21.00
C PHE A 90 -11.79 -2.31 20.05
N GLY A 91 -12.27 -3.57 20.06
CA GLY A 91 -11.72 -4.62 19.20
C GLY A 91 -11.85 -4.29 17.71
N TRP A 92 -13.00 -3.77 17.29
CA TRP A 92 -13.23 -3.34 15.92
C TRP A 92 -12.34 -2.15 15.54
N CYS A 93 -12.19 -1.17 16.43
CA CYS A 93 -11.30 -0.02 16.23
C CYS A 93 -9.85 -0.47 16.03
N MET A 94 -9.35 -1.42 16.82
CA MET A 94 -7.98 -1.95 16.67
C MET A 94 -7.80 -2.67 15.34
N GLN A 95 -8.79 -3.44 14.89
CA GLN A 95 -8.78 -4.08 13.58
C GLN A 95 -8.71 -3.05 12.45
N VAL A 96 -9.49 -1.97 12.53
CA VAL A 96 -9.48 -0.89 11.54
C VAL A 96 -8.13 -0.18 11.53
N LEU A 97 -7.58 0.18 12.69
CA LEU A 97 -6.26 0.79 12.78
C LEU A 97 -5.18 -0.12 12.18
N ALA A 98 -5.22 -1.43 12.46
CA ALA A 98 -4.28 -2.40 11.90
C ALA A 98 -4.38 -2.48 10.37
N GLN A 99 -5.59 -2.47 9.80
CA GLN A 99 -5.80 -2.44 8.36
C GLN A 99 -5.20 -1.18 7.72
N PHE A 100 -5.44 -0.01 8.31
CA PHE A 100 -4.89 1.25 7.81
C PHE A 100 -3.37 1.31 7.97
N ALA A 101 -2.82 0.84 9.09
CA ALA A 101 -1.38 0.77 9.33
C ALA A 101 -0.71 -0.17 8.32
N PHE A 102 -1.25 -1.36 8.11
CA PHE A 102 -0.72 -2.30 7.13
C PHE A 102 -0.82 -1.76 5.70
N ALA A 103 -1.91 -1.05 5.36
CA ALA A 103 -2.09 -0.42 4.04
C ALA A 103 -1.20 0.82 3.81
N GLU A 104 -0.66 1.43 4.87
CA GLU A 104 0.39 2.45 4.78
C GLU A 104 1.76 1.79 4.65
N TYR A 105 2.04 0.80 5.49
CA TYR A 105 3.27 0.00 5.48
C TYR A 105 3.55 -0.67 4.12
N SER A 106 2.53 -1.31 3.53
CA SER A 106 2.61 -2.01 2.25
C SER A 106 2.50 -1.09 1.03
N ARG A 107 2.34 0.22 1.24
CA ARG A 107 2.14 1.18 0.15
C ARG A 107 3.41 1.36 -0.67
N SER A 108 3.22 1.47 -1.98
CA SER A 108 4.29 1.75 -2.93
C SER A 108 3.81 2.66 -4.07
N ALA A 109 4.73 3.06 -4.95
CA ALA A 109 4.41 3.77 -6.17
C ALA A 109 3.59 2.95 -7.19
N ALA A 110 3.37 1.65 -6.94
CA ALA A 110 2.49 0.80 -7.73
C ALA A 110 1.09 0.67 -7.12
N THR A 111 0.88 1.11 -5.87
CA THR A 111 -0.42 1.02 -5.21
C THR A 111 -1.45 1.85 -5.96
N THR A 112 -2.57 1.21 -6.29
CA THR A 112 -3.76 1.84 -6.87
C THR A 112 -4.97 1.53 -6.00
N VAL A 113 -5.89 2.47 -5.92
CA VAL A 113 -7.15 2.34 -5.16
C VAL A 113 -8.30 2.63 -6.11
N ALA A 114 -9.43 1.92 -5.97
CA ALA A 114 -10.64 2.26 -6.72
C ALA A 114 -11.03 3.72 -6.44
N CYS A 115 -11.38 4.46 -7.49
CA CYS A 115 -11.76 5.86 -7.38
C CYS A 115 -12.99 5.99 -6.48
N HIS A 116 -12.89 6.80 -5.43
CA HIS A 116 -13.98 6.98 -4.46
C HIS A 116 -15.21 7.69 -5.07
N THR A 117 -15.01 8.52 -6.10
CA THR A 117 -16.07 9.26 -6.76
C THR A 117 -16.94 8.36 -7.64
N CYS A 118 -16.31 7.54 -8.48
CA CYS A 118 -17.02 6.67 -9.44
C CYS A 118 -17.08 5.20 -9.00
N LYS A 119 -16.58 4.87 -7.80
CA LYS A 119 -16.52 3.50 -7.25
C LYS A 119 -15.90 2.47 -8.21
N GLY A 120 -14.92 2.89 -9.01
CA GLY A 120 -14.26 2.01 -9.99
C GLY A 120 -14.80 2.07 -11.42
N SER A 121 -15.96 2.68 -11.69
CA SER A 121 -16.58 2.64 -13.02
C SER A 121 -15.90 3.52 -14.08
N GLY A 122 -15.05 4.46 -13.66
CA GLY A 122 -14.47 5.50 -14.53
C GLY A 122 -15.47 6.56 -15.01
N ARG A 123 -16.76 6.42 -14.69
CA ARG A 123 -17.83 7.30 -15.19
C ARG A 123 -18.74 7.78 -14.07
N ILE A 124 -19.20 9.02 -14.17
CA ILE A 124 -20.20 9.63 -13.28
C ILE A 124 -21.39 10.08 -14.11
N THR A 125 -22.60 9.98 -13.55
CA THR A 125 -23.81 10.49 -14.19
C THR A 125 -23.89 11.99 -13.96
N ARG A 126 -24.07 12.76 -15.04
CA ARG A 126 -24.33 14.20 -14.98
C ARG A 126 -25.64 14.49 -15.70
N THR A 127 -26.47 15.30 -15.06
CA THR A 127 -27.68 15.81 -15.67
C THR A 127 -27.29 16.90 -16.67
N GLN A 128 -27.66 16.71 -17.93
CA GLN A 128 -27.44 17.67 -18.99
C GLN A 128 -28.80 18.06 -19.59
N THR A 129 -29.13 19.35 -19.51
CA THR A 129 -30.28 19.90 -20.22
C THR A 129 -29.87 20.15 -21.66
N THR A 130 -30.43 19.38 -22.58
CA THR A 130 -30.24 19.59 -24.02
C THR A 130 -31.53 20.10 -24.62
N ARG A 131 -31.42 21.14 -25.46
CA ARG A 131 -32.55 21.60 -26.27
C ARG A 131 -32.68 20.66 -27.45
N LYS A 132 -33.74 19.86 -27.46
CA LYS A 132 -34.06 18.96 -28.57
C LYS A 132 -35.25 19.55 -29.34
N VAL A 133 -35.15 19.49 -30.65
CA VAL A 133 -36.24 19.81 -31.56
C VAL A 133 -36.88 18.47 -31.94
N SER A 134 -38.06 18.18 -31.42
CA SER A 134 -38.77 16.94 -31.71
C SER A 134 -39.81 17.20 -32.80
N TYR A 135 -39.53 16.72 -34.01
CA TYR A 135 -40.53 16.60 -35.08
C TYR A 135 -40.58 15.14 -35.54
N PRO A 136 -41.71 14.43 -35.40
CA PRO A 136 -41.78 13.01 -35.75
C PRO A 136 -41.59 12.69 -37.25
N TRP A 137 -41.55 13.70 -38.14
CA TRP A 137 -41.67 13.50 -39.60
C TRP A 137 -40.67 14.28 -40.48
N GLY A 138 -39.63 14.92 -39.95
CA GLY A 138 -38.61 15.60 -40.77
C GLY A 138 -38.18 16.99 -40.27
N LYS A 139 -37.73 17.85 -41.21
CA LYS A 139 -37.14 19.18 -40.91
C LYS A 139 -38.13 20.13 -40.23
N ALA A 140 -37.61 20.91 -39.29
CA ALA A 140 -38.34 21.83 -38.45
C ALA A 140 -38.95 23.04 -39.22
N PRO A 141 -40.22 23.42 -38.97
CA PRO A 141 -40.82 24.66 -39.48
C PRO A 141 -40.29 25.92 -38.78
N TYR A 142 -40.41 27.09 -39.43
CA TYR A 142 -39.86 28.39 -39.02
C TYR A 142 -40.29 28.93 -37.62
N TRP A 143 -41.36 28.41 -37.00
CA TRP A 143 -41.88 28.85 -35.69
C TRP A 143 -41.49 27.91 -34.53
N GLU A 144 -40.24 27.46 -34.50
CA GLU A 144 -39.74 26.41 -33.59
C GLU A 144 -40.03 26.65 -32.10
N GLN A 145 -40.59 25.64 -31.45
CA GLN A 145 -40.76 25.57 -30.00
C GLN A 145 -39.69 24.63 -29.42
N TRP A 146 -38.67 25.22 -28.81
CA TRP A 146 -37.59 24.47 -28.17
C TRP A 146 -38.11 23.80 -26.91
N THR A 147 -37.99 22.47 -26.82
CA THR A 147 -38.24 21.74 -25.58
C THR A 147 -36.93 21.44 -24.89
N GLU A 148 -36.82 21.84 -23.62
CA GLU A 148 -35.68 21.52 -22.78
C GLU A 148 -35.85 20.11 -22.24
N VAL A 149 -35.02 19.18 -22.74
CA VAL A 149 -35.02 17.79 -22.30
C VAL A 149 -33.85 17.59 -21.35
N THR A 150 -34.18 17.25 -20.12
CA THR A 150 -33.21 16.91 -19.08
C THR A 150 -32.81 15.44 -19.23
N GLU A 151 -31.60 15.18 -19.70
CA GLU A 151 -31.08 13.82 -19.90
C GLU A 151 -29.96 13.51 -18.89
N ILE A 152 -29.94 12.28 -18.38
CA ILE A 152 -28.87 11.80 -17.49
C ILE A 152 -27.81 11.12 -18.38
N VAL A 153 -26.69 11.80 -18.62
CA VAL A 153 -25.64 11.31 -19.52
C VAL A 153 -24.43 10.82 -18.70
N PRO A 154 -23.84 9.67 -19.05
CA PRO A 154 -22.59 9.23 -18.44
C PRO A 154 -21.43 10.11 -18.92
N THR A 155 -20.77 10.78 -17.98
CA THR A 155 -19.59 11.62 -18.20
C THR A 155 -18.35 10.95 -17.60
N VAL A 156 -17.17 11.28 -18.14
CA VAL A 156 -15.90 10.78 -17.61
C VAL A 156 -15.72 11.30 -16.18
N CYS A 157 -15.30 10.43 -15.27
CA CYS A 157 -15.03 10.85 -13.90
C CYS A 157 -13.78 11.74 -13.88
N ASP A 158 -13.95 13.03 -13.56
CA ASP A 158 -12.85 13.99 -13.47
C ASP A 158 -11.77 13.57 -12.46
N ALA A 159 -12.17 12.91 -11.37
CA ALA A 159 -11.24 12.51 -10.31
C ALA A 159 -10.27 11.38 -10.70
N CYS A 160 -10.63 10.55 -11.67
CA CYS A 160 -9.75 9.48 -12.17
C CYS A 160 -9.49 9.55 -13.68
N GLU A 161 -9.97 10.60 -14.36
CA GLU A 161 -9.86 10.79 -15.81
C GLU A 161 -10.32 9.54 -16.58
N GLY A 162 -11.38 8.87 -16.10
CA GLY A 162 -11.90 7.66 -16.74
C GLY A 162 -11.20 6.34 -16.36
N LYS A 163 -10.09 6.37 -15.63
CA LYS A 163 -9.29 5.17 -15.29
C LYS A 163 -9.95 4.25 -14.26
N GLY A 164 -10.97 4.73 -13.56
CA GLY A 164 -11.62 4.01 -12.45
C GLY A 164 -10.75 3.84 -11.20
N THR A 165 -9.45 4.13 -11.27
CA THR A 165 -8.49 3.96 -10.19
C THR A 165 -7.69 5.25 -9.95
N ILE A 166 -7.25 5.42 -8.71
CA ILE A 166 -6.39 6.51 -8.26
C ILE A 166 -5.05 5.89 -7.86
N SER A 167 -3.98 6.36 -8.51
CA SER A 167 -2.63 5.90 -8.20
C SER A 167 -2.06 6.64 -7.00
N ALA A 168 -1.39 5.92 -6.11
CA ALA A 168 -0.59 6.52 -5.04
C ALA A 168 0.73 7.11 -5.58
N ARG A 169 1.11 6.81 -6.83
CA ARG A 169 2.35 7.25 -7.46
C ARG A 169 2.47 8.77 -7.42
N CYS A 170 3.58 9.26 -6.88
CA CYS A 170 3.88 10.68 -6.90
C CYS A 170 4.13 11.15 -8.34
N ARG A 171 3.82 12.42 -8.62
CA ARG A 171 4.07 13.09 -9.90
C ARG A 171 5.55 13.15 -10.31
N CYS A 172 6.49 12.80 -9.43
CA CYS A 172 7.89 12.55 -9.80
C CYS A 172 8.10 11.21 -10.54
N GLY A 173 7.00 10.53 -10.93
CA GLY A 173 7.03 9.24 -11.61
C GLY A 173 7.31 8.06 -10.67
N GLY A 174 7.12 8.22 -9.36
CA GLY A 174 7.41 7.16 -8.39
C GLY A 174 8.86 7.13 -7.88
N LYS A 175 9.76 7.95 -8.43
CA LYS A 175 11.21 7.86 -8.18
C LYS A 175 11.62 8.37 -6.80
N GLY A 176 10.80 9.20 -6.17
CA GLY A 176 11.15 9.85 -4.91
C GLY A 176 12.24 10.92 -5.01
N LYS A 177 12.89 11.09 -6.17
CA LYS A 177 13.95 12.07 -6.41
C LYS A 177 13.63 12.94 -7.62
N VAL A 178 14.13 14.18 -7.61
CA VAL A 178 13.99 15.17 -8.69
C VAL A 178 15.37 15.74 -8.97
N LEU A 179 15.65 16.06 -10.24
CA LEU A 179 16.91 16.67 -10.64
C LEU A 179 17.09 18.02 -9.93
N ASP A 180 18.21 18.18 -9.24
CA ASP A 180 18.63 19.45 -8.69
C ASP A 180 19.30 20.27 -9.80
N ARG A 181 18.55 21.21 -10.37
CA ARG A 181 19.02 22.02 -11.49
C ARG A 181 20.26 22.85 -11.13
N LYS A 182 20.37 23.32 -9.88
CA LYS A 182 21.49 24.17 -9.45
C LYS A 182 22.76 23.33 -9.29
N ALA A 183 22.69 22.27 -8.51
CA ALA A 183 23.84 21.38 -8.31
C ALA A 183 24.26 20.70 -9.62
N THR A 184 23.30 20.39 -10.51
CA THR A 184 23.61 19.84 -11.83
C THR A 184 24.34 20.84 -12.72
N SER A 185 23.97 22.13 -12.70
CA SER A 185 24.69 23.15 -13.47
C SER A 185 26.10 23.43 -12.94
N GLU A 186 26.30 23.36 -11.63
CA GLU A 186 27.60 23.60 -11.00
C GLU A 186 28.58 22.44 -11.19
N CYS A 187 28.08 21.20 -11.12
CA CYS A 187 28.89 19.98 -11.20
C CYS A 187 29.07 19.48 -12.65
N GLY A 188 28.23 19.92 -13.60
CA GLY A 188 28.22 19.42 -14.97
C GLY A 188 27.68 17.99 -15.12
N ALA A 189 27.22 17.37 -14.04
CA ALA A 189 26.66 16.03 -13.99
C ALA A 189 25.29 16.01 -13.28
N PRO A 190 24.36 15.10 -13.63
CA PRO A 190 23.03 15.04 -13.01
C PRO A 190 23.08 14.77 -11.50
N VAL A 191 22.76 15.78 -10.70
CA VAL A 191 22.61 15.66 -9.24
C VAL A 191 21.12 15.59 -8.90
N PHE A 192 20.73 14.63 -8.05
CA PHE A 192 19.33 14.43 -7.68
C PHE A 192 19.10 14.77 -6.20
N LYS A 193 18.06 15.57 -5.93
CA LYS A 193 17.55 15.82 -4.58
C LYS A 193 16.28 15.04 -4.29
N ALA A 194 15.92 14.93 -3.02
CA ALA A 194 14.65 14.33 -2.62
C ALA A 194 13.47 15.13 -3.19
N CYS A 195 12.43 14.44 -3.66
CA CYS A 195 11.23 15.08 -4.16
C CYS A 195 10.45 15.69 -2.99
N GLU A 196 10.32 17.02 -2.99
CA GLU A 196 9.63 17.78 -1.94
C GLU A 196 8.15 17.38 -1.79
N ARG A 197 7.48 17.00 -2.89
CA ARG A 197 6.05 16.60 -2.86
C ARG A 197 5.79 15.32 -2.08
N CYS A 198 6.69 14.36 -2.12
CA CYS A 198 6.53 13.07 -1.43
C CYS A 198 7.56 12.86 -0.33
N GLY A 199 8.35 13.87 0.02
CA GLY A 199 9.45 13.77 0.99
C GLY A 199 10.41 12.61 0.71
N GLY A 200 10.69 12.31 -0.57
CA GLY A 200 11.57 11.20 -0.93
C GLY A 200 10.90 9.83 -1.13
N LYS A 201 9.65 9.62 -0.70
CA LYS A 201 9.00 8.29 -0.72
C LYS A 201 8.59 7.78 -2.10
N GLY A 202 8.34 8.68 -3.06
CA GLY A 202 7.87 8.33 -4.41
C GLY A 202 6.36 8.10 -4.52
N PHE A 203 5.62 8.09 -3.42
CA PHE A 203 4.17 7.94 -3.40
C PHE A 203 3.53 8.80 -2.30
N SER A 204 2.21 9.00 -2.39
CA SER A 204 1.42 9.71 -1.37
C SER A 204 1.06 8.79 -0.21
N ALA A 205 1.26 9.27 1.02
CA ALA A 205 0.82 8.58 2.24
C ALA A 205 -0.72 8.49 2.31
N VAL A 206 -1.24 7.49 3.02
CA VAL A 206 -2.66 7.44 3.41
C VAL A 206 -2.94 8.57 4.40
N PRO A 207 -3.91 9.45 4.11
CA PRO A 207 -4.34 10.43 5.09
C PRO A 207 -4.90 9.72 6.33
N SER A 208 -4.37 10.03 7.52
CA SER A 208 -4.92 9.52 8.79
C SER A 208 -6.40 9.85 8.98
N THR A 209 -6.89 10.89 8.28
CA THR A 209 -8.30 11.26 8.25
C THR A 209 -9.20 10.18 7.64
N ALA A 210 -8.68 9.31 6.78
CA ALA A 210 -9.44 8.17 6.25
C ALA A 210 -9.76 7.15 7.35
N ALA A 211 -8.76 6.84 8.19
CA ALA A 211 -8.95 5.99 9.37
C ALA A 211 -9.90 6.63 10.38
N TYR A 212 -9.75 7.94 10.62
CA TYR A 212 -10.67 8.70 11.48
C TYR A 212 -12.13 8.61 11.01
N LYS A 213 -12.38 8.87 9.71
CA LYS A 213 -13.72 8.77 9.11
C LYS A 213 -14.31 7.37 9.18
N ALA A 214 -13.48 6.33 9.10
CA ALA A 214 -13.94 4.96 9.28
C ALA A 214 -14.37 4.72 10.73
N ILE A 215 -13.57 5.15 11.71
CA ILE A 215 -13.83 4.95 13.13
C ILE A 215 -15.04 5.75 13.62
N LEU A 216 -15.23 6.98 13.13
CA LEU A 216 -16.39 7.81 13.43
C LEU A 216 -17.74 7.15 13.15
N LYS A 217 -17.81 6.16 12.24
CA LYS A 217 -19.06 5.44 11.94
C LYS A 217 -19.59 4.63 13.12
N ARG A 218 -18.71 4.23 14.05
CA ARG A 218 -19.06 3.43 15.24
C ARG A 218 -18.76 4.14 16.55
N VAL A 219 -17.88 5.14 16.51
CA VAL A 219 -17.55 5.99 17.66
C VAL A 219 -17.83 7.45 17.28
N PRO A 220 -19.11 7.87 17.22
CA PRO A 220 -19.49 9.21 16.74
C PRO A 220 -19.00 10.33 17.67
N ASP A 221 -18.85 10.05 18.97
CA ASP A 221 -18.40 11.02 19.97
C ASP A 221 -16.88 11.28 19.94
N LEU A 222 -16.14 10.62 19.04
CA LEU A 222 -14.70 10.78 18.93
C LEU A 222 -14.34 12.13 18.31
N HIS A 223 -14.05 13.11 19.16
CA HIS A 223 -13.64 14.43 18.74
C HIS A 223 -12.29 14.45 18.00
N VAL A 224 -12.16 15.29 16.97
CA VAL A 224 -10.95 15.43 16.13
C VAL A 224 -9.68 15.69 16.97
N ARG A 225 -9.80 16.50 18.03
CA ARG A 225 -8.67 16.80 18.93
C ARG A 225 -8.19 15.55 19.69
N THR A 226 -9.09 14.68 20.11
CA THR A 226 -8.78 13.40 20.76
C THR A 226 -8.11 12.44 19.78
N TRP A 227 -8.60 12.42 18.53
CA TRP A 227 -7.99 11.67 17.45
C TRP A 227 -6.53 12.09 17.21
N THR A 228 -6.30 13.37 16.93
CA THR A 228 -4.98 13.90 16.56
C THR A 228 -3.94 13.73 17.67
N ARG A 229 -4.35 13.82 18.94
CA ARG A 229 -3.43 13.73 20.09
C ARG A 229 -3.13 12.29 20.54
N ASN A 230 -4.07 11.36 20.40
CA ASN A 230 -3.93 10.02 20.97
C ASN A 230 -3.97 8.92 19.91
N TRP A 231 -4.94 8.97 18.99
CA TRP A 231 -5.19 7.89 18.04
C TRP A 231 -4.26 7.95 16.83
N LYS A 232 -4.00 9.15 16.29
CA LYS A 232 -3.09 9.34 15.16
C LYS A 232 -1.66 8.88 15.49
N PRO A 233 -1.04 9.30 16.62
CA PRO A 233 0.29 8.81 16.97
C PRO A 233 0.32 7.30 17.20
N PHE A 234 -0.76 6.73 17.76
CA PHE A 234 -0.88 5.29 17.92
C PHE A 234 -0.95 4.56 16.56
N LEU A 235 -1.74 5.08 15.60
CA LEU A 235 -1.75 4.55 14.22
C LEU A 235 -0.36 4.60 13.57
N GLU A 236 0.35 5.73 13.69
CA GLU A 236 1.72 5.89 13.18
C GLU A 236 2.67 4.90 13.85
N SER A 237 2.54 4.67 15.16
CA SER A 237 3.35 3.68 15.87
C SER A 237 3.12 2.26 15.36
N LEU A 238 1.88 1.89 14.99
CA LEU A 238 1.57 0.56 14.43
C LEU A 238 2.23 0.35 13.05
N VAL A 239 2.43 1.42 12.27
CA VAL A 239 3.20 1.34 11.02
C VAL A 239 4.66 1.02 11.31
N GLU A 240 5.26 1.68 12.31
CA GLU A 240 6.63 1.39 12.76
C GLU A 240 6.79 -0.03 13.28
N ILE A 241 5.76 -0.59 13.95
CA ILE A 241 5.75 -2.00 14.34
C ILE A 241 5.91 -2.92 13.14
N CYS A 242 5.20 -2.68 12.02
CA CYS A 242 5.34 -3.49 10.82
C CYS A 242 6.77 -3.48 10.27
N TYR A 243 7.41 -2.31 10.19
CA TYR A 243 8.81 -2.20 9.74
C TYR A 243 9.78 -2.90 10.69
N ARG A 244 9.56 -2.76 12.01
CA ARG A 244 10.38 -3.44 13.01
C ARG A 244 10.29 -4.96 12.91
N GLU A 245 9.09 -5.48 12.67
CA GLU A 245 8.86 -6.91 12.55
C GLU A 245 9.39 -7.45 11.22
N GLU A 246 9.28 -6.71 10.12
CA GLU A 246 9.96 -7.02 8.85
C GLU A 246 11.48 -7.11 9.07
N SER A 247 12.08 -6.17 9.81
CA SER A 247 13.51 -6.20 10.14
C SER A 247 13.91 -7.40 11.01
N ARG A 248 13.06 -7.81 11.96
CA ARG A 248 13.24 -9.03 12.75
C ARG A 248 13.19 -10.28 11.88
N ALA A 249 12.24 -10.36 10.95
CA ALA A 249 12.15 -11.45 9.99
C ALA A 249 13.36 -11.50 9.07
N ASP A 250 13.84 -10.35 8.57
CA ASP A 250 15.06 -10.28 7.77
C ASP A 250 16.29 -10.76 8.56
N SER A 251 16.40 -10.38 9.83
CA SER A 251 17.49 -10.83 10.71
C SER A 251 17.43 -12.34 10.96
N ALA A 252 16.23 -12.88 11.22
CA ALA A 252 16.03 -14.32 11.41
C ALA A 252 16.34 -15.11 10.13
N PHE A 253 15.94 -14.60 8.96
CA PHE A 253 16.24 -15.19 7.66
C PHE A 253 17.73 -15.13 7.33
N GLN A 254 18.37 -13.99 7.60
CA GLN A 254 19.82 -13.85 7.45
C GLN A 254 20.55 -14.86 8.32
N ASN A 255 20.14 -15.05 9.57
CA ASN A 255 20.74 -16.03 10.46
C ASN A 255 20.50 -17.47 9.99
N ALA A 256 19.33 -17.78 9.43
CA ALA A 256 19.04 -19.11 8.88
C ALA A 256 19.78 -19.39 7.54
N THR A 257 20.20 -18.35 6.83
CA THR A 257 20.96 -18.44 5.56
C THR A 257 22.45 -18.14 5.71
N ARG A 258 22.91 -17.84 6.92
CA ARG A 258 24.34 -17.82 7.23
C ARG A 258 24.73 -19.27 7.43
N PHE A 259 25.63 -19.78 6.61
CA PHE A 259 26.35 -20.99 6.94
C PHE A 259 27.10 -20.69 8.24
N ASN A 260 26.71 -21.36 9.32
CA ASN A 260 27.45 -21.26 10.56
C ASN A 260 28.80 -21.96 10.33
N ASP A 261 29.87 -21.17 10.36
CA ASP A 261 31.25 -21.61 10.64
C ASP A 261 31.39 -22.16 12.08
N ASP A 262 30.35 -22.78 12.64
CA ASP A 262 30.39 -23.43 13.95
C ASP A 262 30.91 -24.87 13.82
N GLY A 263 31.83 -25.07 12.88
CA GLY A 263 32.62 -26.29 12.68
C GLY A 263 34.06 -26.12 13.14
N GLU A 264 34.37 -25.19 14.05
CA GLU A 264 35.68 -25.13 14.68
C GLU A 264 35.64 -24.26 15.94
N LYS A 265 35.24 -24.86 17.06
CA LYS A 265 35.82 -24.57 18.39
C LYS A 265 35.40 -25.63 19.41
N ILE A 266 36.39 -26.50 19.64
CA ILE A 266 36.62 -27.46 20.74
C ILE A 266 35.90 -28.79 20.61
#